data_AF-A0A1H3NS16-F1
#
_entry.id   AF-A0A1H3NS16-F1
#
_cell.length_a   1.000
_cell.length_b   1.000
_cell.length_c   1.000
_cell.angle_alpha   90.00
_cell.angle_beta   90.00
_cell.angle_gamma   90.00
#
_symmetry.space_group_name_H-M   'P 1'
#
loop_
_entity.id
_entity.type
_entity.pdbx_description
1 polymer ?
#
loop_
_entity_poly.entity_id
_entity_poly.type
_entity_poly.pdbx_seq_one_letter_code
_entity_poly.pdbx_strand_id
1 'polypeptide(L)'
;MNLGWRIWLSKEDSRIFGKGPKELLLRTESMGSLRKAAMSMNMSYSKAWNLISNLEKALEIRILDKTIGGIDGGSSTLTQEGKELIRKYEELEKRVEEAVLKIYEEIF
;
A
#
# COMPACT_ATOMS: atom_id res chain seq x y z
N MET A 1 -30.32 -0.32 0.74
CA MET A 1 -29.32 0.21 -0.22
C MET A 1 -27.93 -0.12 0.31
N ASN A 2 -26.93 -0.24 -0.57
CA ASN A 2 -25.56 -0.53 -0.16
C ASN A 2 -24.68 0.71 -0.42
N LEU A 3 -23.94 1.16 0.60
CA LEU A 3 -23.01 2.29 0.51
C LEU A 3 -21.63 1.79 0.03
N GLY A 4 -21.04 2.52 -0.92
CA GLY A 4 -19.70 2.21 -1.43
C GLY A 4 -18.86 3.48 -1.59
N TRP A 5 -17.62 3.45 -1.11
CA TRP A 5 -16.67 4.56 -1.21
C TRP A 5 -15.23 4.03 -1.31
N ARG A 6 -14.28 4.88 -1.72
CA ARG A 6 -12.85 4.56 -1.84
C ARG A 6 -12.00 5.79 -1.56
N ILE A 7 -10.85 5.62 -0.90
CA ILE A 7 -9.85 6.67 -0.65
C ILE A 7 -8.52 6.32 -1.33
N TRP A 8 -7.83 7.32 -1.84
CA TRP A 8 -6.45 7.23 -2.29
C TRP A 8 -5.71 8.52 -1.98
N LEU A 9 -4.38 8.43 -1.86
CA LEU A 9 -3.48 9.57 -1.77
C LEU A 9 -2.93 9.90 -3.16
N SER A 10 -2.83 11.19 -3.46
CA SER A 10 -2.29 11.70 -4.72
C SER A 10 -1.23 12.76 -4.50
N LYS A 11 -0.28 12.86 -5.43
CA LYS A 11 0.69 13.95 -5.54
C LYS A 11 0.76 14.35 -7.01
N GLU A 12 0.67 15.64 -7.30
CA GLU A 12 0.70 16.18 -8.69
C GLU A 12 -0.27 15.43 -9.63
N ASP A 13 -1.53 15.32 -9.21
CA ASP A 13 -2.63 14.63 -9.92
C ASP A 13 -2.43 13.12 -10.17
N SER A 14 -1.32 12.55 -9.73
CA SER A 14 -1.03 11.11 -9.83
C SER A 14 -1.44 10.40 -8.56
N ARG A 15 -2.18 9.29 -8.69
CA ARG A 15 -2.51 8.40 -7.56
C ARG A 15 -1.26 7.63 -7.14
N ILE A 16 -0.80 7.85 -5.91
CA ILE A 16 0.44 7.25 -5.41
C ILE A 16 0.18 6.14 -4.40
N PHE A 17 -0.85 6.27 -3.56
CA PHE A 17 -1.13 5.30 -2.50
C PHE A 17 -2.62 5.03 -2.36
N GLY A 18 -2.98 3.80 -2.00
CA GLY A 18 -4.36 3.39 -1.81
C GLY A 18 -4.44 1.91 -1.45
N LYS A 19 -5.64 1.33 -1.52
CA LYS A 19 -5.87 -0.10 -1.23
C LYS A 19 -4.89 -1.06 -1.92
N GLY A 20 -4.59 -0.84 -3.20
CA GLY A 20 -3.67 -1.69 -3.98
C GLY A 20 -2.22 -1.64 -3.47
N PRO A 21 -1.57 -0.46 -3.46
CA PRO A 21 -0.26 -0.27 -2.84
C PRO A 21 -0.16 -0.76 -1.40
N LYS A 22 -1.16 -0.45 -0.55
CA LYS A 22 -1.21 -0.93 0.83
C LYS A 22 -1.14 -2.46 0.91
N GLU A 23 -2.00 -3.14 0.16
CA GLU A 23 -2.06 -4.61 0.14
C GLU A 23 -0.73 -5.23 -0.32
N LEU A 24 -0.09 -4.63 -1.33
CA LEU A 24 1.23 -5.08 -1.79
C LEU A 24 2.29 -4.97 -0.69
N LEU A 25 2.29 -3.87 0.08
CA LEU A 25 3.23 -3.68 1.19
C LEU A 25 2.98 -4.68 2.34
N LEU A 26 1.73 -4.87 2.75
CA LEU A 26 1.35 -5.84 3.79
C LEU A 26 1.76 -7.27 3.41
N ARG A 27 1.54 -7.66 2.15
CA ARG A 27 1.99 -8.95 1.62
C ARG A 27 3.50 -9.04 1.52
N THR A 28 4.18 -7.95 1.17
CA THR A 28 5.65 -7.93 1.12
C THR A 28 6.24 -8.18 2.50
N GLU A 29 5.72 -7.50 3.54
CA GLU A 29 6.15 -7.70 4.93
C GLU A 29 5.89 -9.14 5.41
N SER A 30 4.68 -9.66 5.21
CA SER A 30 4.32 -11.01 5.67
C SER A 30 5.04 -12.13 4.93
N MET A 31 5.35 -11.96 3.64
CA MET A 31 6.02 -12.97 2.82
C MET A 31 7.54 -12.79 2.73
N GLY A 32 8.08 -11.68 3.25
CA GLY A 32 9.50 -11.30 3.19
C GLY A 32 10.03 -11.08 1.77
N SER A 33 9.15 -10.89 0.77
CA SER A 33 9.55 -10.80 -0.64
C SER A 33 8.51 -10.06 -1.47
N LEU A 34 8.94 -8.99 -2.13
CA LEU A 34 8.11 -8.24 -3.08
C LEU A 34 7.66 -9.11 -4.26
N ARG A 35 8.50 -10.06 -4.68
CA ARG A 35 8.16 -11.00 -5.76
C ARG A 35 7.04 -11.94 -5.35
N LYS A 36 7.11 -12.54 -4.15
CA LYS A 36 6.05 -13.41 -3.63
C LYS A 36 4.74 -12.63 -3.44
N ALA A 37 4.83 -11.42 -2.90
CA ALA A 37 3.68 -10.53 -2.75
C ALA A 37 3.01 -10.22 -4.10
N ALA A 38 3.79 -9.79 -5.09
CA ALA A 38 3.29 -9.52 -6.45
C ALA A 38 2.61 -10.74 -7.07
N MET A 39 3.24 -11.91 -7.00
CA MET A 39 2.67 -13.17 -7.51
C MET A 39 1.34 -13.50 -6.83
N SER A 40 1.25 -13.35 -5.50
CA SER A 40 0.00 -13.60 -4.75
C SER A 40 -1.15 -12.65 -5.12
N MET A 41 -0.83 -11.53 -5.77
CA MET A 41 -1.79 -10.53 -6.26
C MET A 41 -2.05 -10.63 -7.77
N ASN A 42 -1.59 -11.69 -8.44
CA ASN A 42 -1.59 -11.79 -9.91
C ASN A 42 -0.94 -10.57 -10.59
N MET A 43 0.08 -10.00 -9.97
CA MET A 43 0.82 -8.83 -10.43
C MET A 43 2.21 -9.25 -10.91
N SER A 44 2.65 -8.73 -12.06
CA SER A 44 4.03 -8.94 -12.48
C SER A 44 4.99 -8.27 -11.49
N TYR A 45 6.17 -8.85 -11.31
CA TYR A 45 7.21 -8.26 -10.45
C TYR A 45 7.59 -6.85 -10.93
N SER A 46 7.69 -6.62 -12.25
CA SER A 46 7.98 -5.30 -12.81
C SER A 46 6.92 -4.25 -12.46
N LYS A 47 5.64 -4.63 -12.46
CA LYS A 47 4.55 -3.73 -12.05
C LYS A 47 4.61 -3.41 -10.56
N ALA A 48 4.88 -4.41 -9.72
CA ALA A 48 5.07 -4.20 -8.29
C ALA A 48 6.27 -3.27 -8.01
N TRP A 49 7.39 -3.50 -8.69
CA TRP A 49 8.58 -2.67 -8.57
C TRP A 49 8.33 -1.22 -8.98
N ASN A 50 7.70 -1.00 -10.14
CA ASN A 50 7.37 0.34 -10.62
C ASN A 50 6.43 1.07 -9.67
N LEU A 51 5.45 0.37 -9.09
CA LEU A 51 4.56 0.93 -8.08
C LEU A 51 5.34 1.43 -6.86
N ILE A 52 6.22 0.59 -6.29
CA ILE A 52 7.03 0.98 -5.13
C ILE A 52 7.97 2.14 -5.49
N SER A 53 8.67 2.05 -6.63
CA SER A 53 9.60 3.08 -7.08
C SER A 53 8.91 4.43 -7.27
N ASN A 54 7.71 4.44 -7.85
CA ASN A 54 6.92 5.67 -8.03
C ASN A 54 6.46 6.25 -6.70
N LEU A 55 6.07 5.37 -5.76
CA LEU A 55 5.64 5.77 -4.43
C LEU A 55 6.81 6.36 -3.61
N GLU A 56 7.97 5.71 -3.60
CA GLU A 56 9.19 6.21 -2.94
C GLU A 56 9.62 7.56 -3.54
N LYS A 57 9.61 7.68 -4.87
CA LYS A 57 9.91 8.95 -5.55
C LYS A 57 8.92 10.06 -5.20
N ALA A 58 7.62 9.75 -5.16
CA ALA A 58 6.60 10.73 -4.84
C ALA A 58 6.68 11.19 -3.38
N LEU A 59 6.99 10.29 -2.45
CA LEU A 59 7.03 10.61 -1.02
C LEU A 59 8.41 11.05 -0.52
N GLU A 60 9.46 10.91 -1.35
CA GLU A 60 10.85 11.20 -0.98
C GLU A 60 11.30 10.40 0.27
N ILE A 61 10.77 9.19 0.42
CA ILE A 61 11.11 8.24 1.49
C ILE A 61 11.44 6.88 0.90
N ARG A 62 12.21 6.09 1.65
CA ARG A 62 12.42 4.68 1.35
C ARG A 62 11.33 3.86 2.06
N ILE A 63 10.70 2.95 1.33
CA ILE A 63 9.59 2.11 1.82
C ILE A 63 10.02 0.67 2.01
N LEU A 64 10.95 0.18 1.19
CA LEU A 64 11.46 -1.20 1.29
C LEU A 64 12.97 -1.23 1.52
N ASP A 65 13.37 -2.03 2.49
CA ASP A 65 14.71 -2.59 2.59
C ASP A 65 14.82 -3.83 1.72
N LYS A 66 15.94 -3.95 1.01
CA LYS A 66 16.18 -4.98 0.01
C LYS A 66 17.55 -5.57 0.22
N THR A 67 17.62 -6.89 0.33
CA THR A 67 18.90 -7.61 0.31
C THR A 67 19.02 -8.32 -1.03
N ILE A 68 20.11 -8.07 -1.75
CA ILE A 68 20.39 -8.70 -3.04
C ILE A 68 21.21 -9.97 -2.79
N GLY A 69 20.75 -11.10 -3.33
CA GLY A 69 21.44 -12.39 -3.20
C GLY A 69 21.10 -13.16 -1.92
N GLY A 70 21.21 -14.49 -1.99
CA GLY A 70 20.79 -15.44 -0.96
C GLY A 70 20.27 -16.75 -1.57
N ILE A 71 20.19 -17.80 -0.75
CA ILE A 71 19.80 -19.17 -1.18
C ILE A 71 18.37 -19.21 -1.76
N ASP A 72 17.48 -18.33 -1.28
CA ASP A 72 16.07 -18.22 -1.71
C ASP A 72 15.77 -17.02 -2.63
N GLY A 73 16.81 -16.34 -3.12
CA GLY A 73 16.67 -15.05 -3.80
C GLY A 73 16.55 -13.87 -2.83
N GLY A 74 16.69 -12.64 -3.33
CA GLY A 74 16.72 -11.44 -2.49
C GLY A 74 15.44 -11.24 -1.65
N SER A 75 15.61 -10.68 -0.45
CA SER A 75 14.52 -10.37 0.48
C SER A 75 14.00 -8.93 0.29
N SER A 76 12.77 -8.69 0.73
CA SER A 76 12.21 -7.33 0.81
C SER A 76 11.33 -7.20 2.05
N THR A 77 11.64 -6.23 2.91
CA THR A 77 10.89 -5.91 4.13
C THR A 77 10.59 -4.43 4.19
N LEU A 78 9.56 -4.03 4.92
CA LEU A 78 9.21 -2.62 5.10
C LEU A 78 10.25 -1.91 5.98
N THR A 79 10.63 -0.70 5.55
CA THR A 79 11.32 0.26 6.42
C THR A 79 10.38 0.75 7.52
N GLN A 80 10.92 1.48 8.50
CA GLN A 80 10.09 2.12 9.52
C GLN A 80 9.12 3.14 8.91
N GLU A 81 9.56 3.90 7.92
CA GLU A 81 8.75 4.86 7.18
C GLU A 81 7.64 4.17 6.37
N GLY A 82 7.93 3.01 5.77
CA GLY A 82 6.95 2.19 5.08
C GLY A 82 5.85 1.68 6.03
N LYS A 83 6.23 1.25 7.24
CA LYS A 83 5.28 0.84 8.29
C LYS A 83 4.42 2.01 8.75
N GLU A 84 5.02 3.17 8.96
CA GLU A 84 4.30 4.38 9.38
C GLU A 84 3.32 4.88 8.31
N LEU A 85 3.66 4.78 7.03
CA LEU A 85 2.75 5.11 5.93
C LEU A 85 1.49 4.24 5.95
N ILE A 86 1.65 2.93 6.15
CA ILE A 86 0.52 2.00 6.26
C ILE A 86 -0.34 2.36 7.47
N ARG A 87 0.28 2.57 8.64
CA ARG A 87 -0.43 2.92 9.89
C ARG A 87 -1.28 4.19 9.73
N LYS A 88 -0.71 5.25 9.16
CA LYS A 88 -1.43 6.51 8.91
C LYS A 88 -2.58 6.34 7.92
N TYR A 89 -2.39 5.53 6.89
CA TYR A 89 -3.44 5.28 5.90
C TYR A 89 -4.58 4.43 6.47
N GLU A 90 -4.29 3.43 7.31
CA GLU A 90 -5.31 2.64 8.01
C GLU A 90 -6.12 3.49 8.99
N GLU A 91 -5.47 4.40 9.72
CA GLU A 91 -6.18 5.35 10.59
C GLU A 91 -7.12 6.26 9.78
N LEU A 92 -6.66 6.76 8.62
CA LEU A 92 -7.48 7.57 7.72
C LEU A 92 -8.68 6.76 7.18
N GLU A 93 -8.46 5.54 6.70
CA GLU A 93 -9.53 4.67 6.20
C GLU A 93 -10.61 4.46 7.26
N LYS A 94 -10.21 4.12 8.49
CA LYS A 94 -11.13 3.90 9.60
C LYS A 94 -11.99 5.14 9.89
N ARG A 95 -11.37 6.30 10.02
CA ARG A 95 -12.08 7.54 10.38
C ARG A 95 -13.05 7.99 9.29
N VAL A 96 -12.70 7.80 8.03
CA VAL A 96 -13.61 8.13 6.92
C VAL A 96 -14.73 7.11 6.81
N GLU A 97 -14.47 5.83 7.06
CA GLU A 97 -15.52 4.81 7.12
C GLU A 97 -16.60 5.18 8.14
N GLU A 98 -16.18 5.49 9.36
CA GLU A 98 -17.05 5.92 10.46
C GLU A 98 -17.88 7.16 10.07
N ALA A 99 -17.24 8.17 9.46
CA ALA A 99 -17.92 9.39 9.06
C ALA A 99 -18.94 9.15 7.92
N VAL A 100 -18.55 8.38 6.90
CA VAL A 100 -19.39 8.09 5.74
C VAL A 100 -20.60 7.24 6.12
N LEU A 101 -20.42 6.25 7.01
CA LEU A 101 -21.53 5.45 7.53
C LEU A 101 -22.51 6.31 8.34
N LYS A 102 -22.00 7.16 9.23
CA LYS A 102 -22.84 8.08 10.00
C LYS A 102 -23.68 9.00 9.12
N ILE A 103 -23.05 9.63 8.11
CA ILE A 103 -23.77 10.51 7.17
C ILE A 103 -24.83 9.73 6.39
N TYR A 104 -24.55 8.48 6.02
CA TYR A 104 -25.50 7.65 5.31
C TYR A 104 -26.74 7.33 6.17
N GLU A 105 -26.55 6.96 7.44
CA GLU A 105 -27.65 6.72 8.40
C GLU A 105 -28.49 7.98 8.69
N GLU A 106 -27.90 9.17 8.59
CA GLU A 106 -28.62 10.43 8.77
C GLU A 106 -29.48 10.82 7.56
N ILE A 107 -29.12 10.38 6.35
CA ILE A 107 -29.79 10.78 5.09
C ILE A 107 -30.82 9.74 4.62
N PHE A 108 -30.53 8.45 4.80
CA PHE A 108 -31.30 7.33 4.27
C PHE A 108 -31.82 6.41 5.37
#